data_AF-A0A8T4E3X2-F1
#
_entry.id   AF-A0A8T4E3X2-F1
#
_cell.length_a   1.000
_cell.length_b   1.000
_cell.length_c   1.000
_cell.angle_alpha   90.00
_cell.angle_beta   90.00
_cell.angle_gamma   90.00
#
_symmetry.space_group_name_H-M   'P 1'
#
loop_
_entity.id
_entity.type
_entity.pdbx_description
1 polymer ?
#
loop_
_entity_poly.entity_id
_entity_poly.type
_entity_poly.pdbx_seq_one_letter_code
_entity_poly.pdbx_strand_id
1 'polypeptide(L)'
;MEEIIKIKATRTQPLKSLIPMLGSLGFSKVQYAKDQLIVERVESEDLSGKPYLFYRIELAPDAIQIRYVLPSPQRRLLRGLEMGLLSLNVFRIISTHYQINVSSVYPFYYSLLTSLEEALGKQKLEAVSELNSLRARHISLEKKYKDLVRSSEQNARILVESERKNEELTEKISKMEGLDDEVLSERLFEWIRTHDGEINIYEFGKINSIPIGRVEQGLDLLIKQGYIKRR
;
A
#
# COMPACT_ATOMS: atom_id res chain seq x y z
N MET A 1 -30.15 -0.90 19.76
CA MET A 1 -31.49 -0.76 19.14
C MET A 1 -32.07 -2.16 19.02
N GLU A 2 -33.35 -2.37 19.31
CA GLU A 2 -33.98 -3.70 19.19
C GLU A 2 -34.83 -3.77 17.93
N GLU A 3 -34.80 -4.92 17.26
CA GLU A 3 -35.72 -5.24 16.17
C GLU A 3 -36.58 -6.44 16.55
N ILE A 4 -37.79 -6.47 16.00
CA ILE A 4 -38.79 -7.49 16.31
C ILE A 4 -39.32 -8.07 15.00
N ILE A 5 -39.20 -9.38 14.85
CA ILE A 5 -39.86 -10.15 13.80
C ILE A 5 -41.09 -10.79 14.43
N LYS A 6 -42.28 -10.38 13.99
CA LYS A 6 -43.54 -10.94 14.45
C LYS A 6 -44.16 -11.79 13.35
N ILE A 7 -44.33 -13.08 13.64
CA ILE A 7 -44.89 -14.07 12.73
C ILE A 7 -46.19 -14.58 13.31
N LYS A 8 -47.25 -14.58 12.50
CA LYS A 8 -48.54 -15.12 12.89
C LYS A 8 -48.46 -16.65 12.83
N ALA A 9 -48.82 -17.31 13.91
CA ALA A 9 -48.80 -18.77 13.96
C ALA A 9 -49.80 -19.28 15.00
N THR A 10 -50.47 -20.38 14.71
CA THR A 10 -51.45 -20.97 15.63
C THR A 10 -50.82 -22.18 16.32
N ARG A 11 -50.78 -22.18 17.65
CA ARG A 11 -50.31 -23.32 18.43
C ARG A 11 -51.29 -24.49 18.33
N THR A 12 -50.81 -25.64 17.88
CA THR A 12 -51.58 -26.88 17.73
C THR A 12 -51.30 -27.90 18.83
N GLN A 13 -50.14 -27.82 19.49
CA GLN A 13 -49.72 -28.78 20.53
C GLN A 13 -49.10 -28.10 21.77
N PRO A 14 -49.04 -28.78 22.93
CA PRO A 14 -48.42 -28.26 24.15
C PRO A 14 -46.90 -28.04 24.03
N LEU A 15 -46.39 -26.95 24.61
CA LEU A 15 -44.99 -26.50 24.44
C LEU A 15 -43.96 -27.29 25.28
N LYS A 16 -44.38 -28.13 26.22
CA LYS A 16 -43.45 -28.83 27.15
C LYS A 16 -42.43 -29.70 26.42
N SER A 17 -42.82 -30.34 25.33
CA SER A 17 -41.90 -31.20 24.55
C SER A 17 -40.89 -30.43 23.70
N LEU A 18 -41.10 -29.12 23.48
CA LEU A 18 -40.15 -28.27 22.75
C LEU A 18 -38.93 -27.85 23.59
N ILE A 19 -39.04 -27.86 24.91
CA ILE A 19 -37.96 -27.43 25.82
C ILE A 19 -36.64 -28.17 25.55
N PRO A 20 -36.58 -29.52 25.51
CA PRO A 20 -35.34 -30.23 25.22
C PRO A 20 -34.84 -29.98 23.78
N MET A 21 -35.74 -29.86 22.81
CA MET A 21 -35.37 -29.61 21.42
C MET A 21 -34.76 -28.21 21.25
N LEU A 22 -35.35 -27.19 21.87
CA LEU A 22 -34.82 -25.84 21.86
C LEU A 22 -33.53 -25.75 22.68
N GLY A 23 -33.42 -26.47 23.80
CA GLY A 23 -32.18 -26.56 24.58
C GLY A 23 -30.96 -26.98 23.76
N SER A 24 -31.14 -27.80 22.72
CA SER A 24 -30.07 -28.20 21.80
C SER A 24 -29.51 -27.06 20.94
N LEU A 25 -30.23 -25.94 20.80
CA LEU A 25 -29.81 -24.77 20.02
C LEU A 25 -28.86 -23.82 20.79
N GLY A 26 -28.47 -24.17 22.01
CA GLY A 26 -27.52 -23.39 22.82
C GLY A 26 -28.12 -22.10 23.39
N PHE A 27 -29.40 -22.11 23.78
CA PHE A 27 -29.99 -20.99 24.52
C PHE A 27 -29.44 -20.93 25.94
N SER A 28 -29.21 -19.71 26.42
CA SER A 28 -28.71 -19.44 27.77
C SER A 28 -29.82 -19.56 28.81
N LYS A 29 -31.06 -19.23 28.44
CA LYS A 29 -32.23 -19.25 29.33
C LYS A 29 -33.45 -19.77 28.61
N VAL A 30 -34.21 -20.62 29.30
CA VAL A 30 -35.51 -21.13 28.85
C VAL A 30 -36.50 -20.92 29.99
N GLN A 31 -37.56 -20.16 29.74
CA GLN A 31 -38.57 -19.83 30.75
C GLN A 31 -39.97 -20.09 30.19
N TYR A 32 -40.82 -20.71 31.00
CA TYR A 32 -42.25 -20.82 30.72
C TYR A 32 -43.00 -19.77 31.55
N ALA A 33 -43.66 -18.83 30.88
CA ALA A 33 -44.36 -17.72 31.53
C ALA A 33 -45.70 -17.45 30.84
N LYS A 34 -46.79 -17.37 31.61
CA LYS A 34 -48.14 -16.97 31.12
C LYS A 34 -48.56 -17.70 29.83
N ASP A 35 -48.36 -19.02 29.78
CA ASP A 35 -48.68 -19.87 28.62
C ASP A 35 -47.84 -19.60 27.35
N GLN A 36 -46.67 -18.99 27.54
CA GLN A 36 -45.68 -18.73 26.49
C GLN A 36 -44.36 -19.40 26.85
N LEU A 37 -43.67 -19.91 25.83
CA LEU A 37 -42.30 -20.38 25.98
C LEU A 37 -41.35 -19.29 25.49
N ILE A 38 -40.51 -18.80 26.39
CA ILE A 38 -39.52 -17.77 26.11
C ILE A 38 -38.15 -18.43 26.15
N VAL A 39 -37.40 -18.33 25.06
CA VAL A 39 -36.02 -18.78 24.99
C VAL A 39 -35.12 -17.59 24.64
N GLU A 40 -34.04 -17.44 25.39
CA GLU A 40 -33.11 -16.32 25.24
C GLU A 40 -31.69 -16.85 25.15
N ARG A 41 -30.93 -16.30 24.21
CA ARG A 41 -29.49 -16.53 24.12
C ARG A 41 -28.79 -15.20 24.31
N VAL A 42 -27.91 -15.17 25.30
CA VAL A 42 -27.00 -14.06 25.56
C VAL A 42 -25.69 -14.40 24.86
N GLU A 43 -25.29 -13.55 23.91
CA GLU A 43 -24.04 -13.70 23.17
C GLU A 43 -22.91 -12.91 23.82
N SER A 44 -23.24 -11.76 24.43
CA SER A 44 -22.26 -10.94 25.14
C SER A 44 -22.92 -10.14 26.26
N GLU A 45 -22.19 -9.98 27.35
CA GLU A 45 -22.56 -9.20 28.53
C GLU A 45 -21.62 -8.01 28.69
N ASP A 46 -22.14 -6.91 29.23
CA ASP A 46 -21.31 -5.77 29.61
C ASP A 46 -20.49 -6.06 30.90
N LEU A 47 -19.61 -5.14 31.28
CA LEU A 47 -18.79 -5.27 32.50
C LEU A 47 -19.62 -5.34 33.79
N SER A 48 -20.91 -5.01 33.73
CA SER A 48 -21.87 -5.10 34.84
C SER A 48 -22.72 -6.38 34.80
N GLY A 49 -22.44 -7.31 33.87
CA GLY A 49 -23.19 -8.55 33.68
C GLY A 49 -24.55 -8.37 33.01
N LYS A 50 -24.83 -7.22 32.40
CA LYS A 50 -26.07 -7.00 31.64
C LYS A 50 -25.91 -7.49 30.21
N PRO A 51 -26.89 -8.24 29.66
CA PRO A 51 -26.86 -8.66 28.27
C PRO A 51 -26.79 -7.44 27.33
N TYR A 52 -25.71 -7.31 26.58
CA TYR A 52 -25.54 -6.26 25.57
C TYR A 52 -25.89 -6.77 24.17
N LEU A 53 -25.58 -8.03 23.87
CA LEU A 53 -25.94 -8.68 22.62
C LEU A 53 -26.69 -9.97 22.93
N PHE A 54 -27.95 -10.01 22.51
CA PHE A 54 -28.81 -11.15 22.74
C PHE A 54 -29.88 -11.25 21.66
N TYR A 55 -30.54 -12.41 21.62
CA TYR A 55 -31.82 -12.59 20.96
C TYR A 55 -32.76 -13.43 21.83
N ARG A 56 -34.05 -13.16 21.69
CA ARG A 56 -35.14 -13.77 22.43
C ARG A 56 -36.20 -14.23 21.46
N ILE A 57 -36.70 -15.45 21.67
CA ILE A 57 -37.82 -16.00 20.94
C ILE A 57 -38.96 -16.22 21.93
N GLU A 58 -40.11 -15.64 21.63
CA GLU A 58 -41.33 -15.76 22.41
C GLU A 58 -42.34 -16.55 21.58
N LEU A 59 -42.65 -17.75 22.05
CA LEU A 59 -43.64 -18.65 21.45
C LEU A 59 -44.97 -18.46 22.20
N ALA A 60 -45.83 -17.60 21.68
CA ALA A 60 -47.17 -17.33 22.19
C ALA A 60 -48.22 -18.20 21.48
N PRO A 61 -49.46 -18.33 21.97
CA PRO A 61 -50.47 -19.18 21.34
C PRO A 61 -50.83 -18.80 19.89
N ASP A 62 -50.77 -17.51 19.55
CA ASP A 62 -51.21 -16.91 18.28
C ASP A 62 -50.07 -16.25 17.47
N ALA A 63 -48.85 -16.21 18.03
CA ALA A 63 -47.72 -15.58 17.41
C ALA A 63 -46.38 -16.15 17.86
N ILE A 64 -45.40 -16.06 16.97
CA ILE A 64 -43.99 -16.26 17.28
C ILE A 64 -43.31 -14.89 17.13
N GLN A 65 -42.62 -14.44 18.17
CA GLN A 65 -41.86 -13.20 18.13
C GLN A 65 -40.38 -13.49 18.32
N ILE A 66 -39.55 -12.95 17.44
CA ILE A 66 -38.10 -13.01 17.56
C ILE A 66 -37.63 -11.57 17.76
N ARG A 67 -37.10 -11.29 18.94
CA ARG A 67 -36.50 -10.00 19.27
C ARG A 67 -35.00 -10.14 19.31
N TYR A 68 -34.28 -9.22 18.71
CA TYR A 68 -32.82 -9.23 18.75
C TYR A 68 -32.25 -7.83 18.83
N VAL A 69 -31.07 -7.75 19.45
CA VAL A 69 -30.32 -6.50 19.55
C VAL A 69 -29.52 -6.29 18.28
N LEU A 70 -29.60 -5.06 17.76
CA LEU A 70 -28.72 -4.53 16.73
C LEU A 70 -27.53 -3.80 17.38
N PRO A 71 -26.30 -4.33 17.28
CA PRO A 71 -25.12 -3.71 17.88
C PRO A 71 -24.72 -2.41 17.18
N SER A 72 -24.88 -2.34 15.85
CA SER A 72 -24.69 -1.10 15.09
C SER A 72 -25.57 -1.08 13.83
N PRO A 73 -26.01 0.11 13.35
CA PRO A 73 -26.80 0.24 12.12
C PRO A 73 -26.12 -0.36 10.88
N GLN A 74 -24.78 -0.28 10.80
CA GLN A 74 -24.02 -0.81 9.67
C GLN A 74 -24.08 -2.33 9.58
N ARG A 75 -24.28 -3.02 10.72
CA ARG A 75 -24.36 -4.48 10.80
C ARG A 75 -25.79 -5.02 10.66
N ARG A 76 -26.76 -4.16 10.31
CA ARG A 76 -28.18 -4.52 10.19
C ARG A 76 -28.42 -5.70 9.25
N LEU A 77 -27.85 -5.66 8.05
CA LEU A 77 -28.02 -6.74 7.07
C LEU A 77 -27.44 -8.06 7.58
N LEU A 78 -26.20 -8.04 8.08
CA LEU A 78 -25.54 -9.24 8.59
C LEU A 78 -26.33 -9.86 9.75
N ARG A 79 -26.73 -9.03 10.72
CA ARG A 79 -27.51 -9.48 11.87
C ARG A 79 -28.89 -9.98 11.44
N GLY A 80 -29.52 -9.33 10.47
CA GLY A 80 -30.78 -9.76 9.87
C GLY A 80 -30.68 -11.14 9.21
N LEU A 81 -29.59 -11.42 8.49
CA LEU A 81 -29.33 -12.73 7.88
C LEU A 81 -29.10 -13.82 8.94
N GLU A 82 -28.32 -13.54 9.98
CA GLU A 82 -28.12 -14.46 11.12
C GLU A 82 -29.46 -14.83 11.77
N MET A 83 -30.27 -13.81 12.08
CA MET A 83 -31.58 -14.00 12.70
C MET A 83 -32.58 -14.66 11.74
N GLY A 84 -32.48 -14.38 10.44
CA GLY A 84 -33.24 -15.07 9.41
C GLY A 84 -32.95 -16.57 9.39
N LEU A 85 -31.69 -16.96 9.28
CA LEU A 85 -31.28 -18.37 9.31
C LEU A 85 -31.70 -19.06 10.62
N LEU A 86 -31.51 -18.38 11.75
CA LEU A 86 -31.94 -18.88 13.04
C LEU A 86 -33.44 -19.10 13.09
N SER A 87 -34.23 -18.17 12.55
CA SER A 87 -35.67 -18.28 12.53
C SER A 87 -36.15 -19.45 11.66
N LEU A 88 -35.50 -19.76 10.52
CA LEU A 88 -35.78 -20.98 9.75
C LEU A 88 -35.56 -22.25 10.57
N ASN A 89 -34.44 -22.31 11.30
CA ASN A 89 -34.13 -23.45 12.16
C ASN A 89 -35.18 -23.62 13.27
N VAL A 90 -35.64 -22.50 13.83
CA VAL A 90 -36.70 -22.49 14.85
C VAL A 90 -38.02 -22.95 14.25
N PHE A 91 -38.42 -22.44 13.08
CA PHE A 91 -39.64 -22.87 12.38
C PHE A 91 -39.64 -24.35 12.06
N ARG A 92 -38.48 -24.90 11.68
CA ARG A 92 -38.32 -26.34 11.49
C ARG A 92 -38.63 -27.12 12.77
N ILE A 93 -38.05 -26.70 13.91
CA ILE A 93 -38.23 -27.39 15.20
C ILE A 93 -39.66 -27.29 15.72
N ILE A 94 -40.29 -26.12 15.58
CA ILE A 94 -41.65 -25.90 16.11
C ILE A 94 -42.75 -26.29 15.13
N SER A 95 -42.42 -26.74 13.92
CA SER A 95 -43.38 -27.06 12.85
C SER A 95 -44.43 -28.11 13.27
N THR A 96 -44.09 -28.99 14.20
CA THR A 96 -45.03 -29.99 14.76
C THR A 96 -46.01 -29.39 15.77
N HIS A 97 -45.69 -28.24 16.35
CA HIS A 97 -46.46 -27.58 17.42
C HIS A 97 -47.16 -26.30 17.00
N TYR A 98 -46.77 -25.75 15.85
CA TYR A 98 -47.28 -24.49 15.33
C TYR A 98 -47.61 -24.61 13.85
N GLN A 99 -48.81 -24.15 13.50
CA GLN A 99 -49.16 -23.86 12.12
C GLN A 99 -48.74 -22.42 11.79
N ILE A 100 -47.64 -22.27 11.07
CA ILE A 100 -47.07 -20.97 10.72
C ILE A 100 -47.78 -20.38 9.50
N ASN A 101 -48.19 -19.11 9.59
CA ASN A 101 -48.73 -18.39 8.44
C ASN A 101 -47.58 -17.85 7.56
N VAL A 102 -47.34 -18.52 6.44
CA VAL A 102 -46.27 -18.19 5.47
C VAL A 102 -46.36 -16.74 4.99
N SER A 103 -47.57 -16.18 4.84
CA SER A 103 -47.77 -14.79 4.41
C SER A 103 -47.19 -13.77 5.39
N SER A 104 -47.03 -14.13 6.67
CA SER A 104 -46.36 -13.27 7.67
C SER A 104 -44.84 -13.43 7.70
N VAL A 105 -44.33 -14.56 7.18
CA VAL A 105 -42.90 -14.85 7.09
C VAL A 105 -42.30 -14.18 5.85
N TYR A 106 -43.01 -14.25 4.72
CA TYR A 106 -42.53 -13.79 3.42
C TYR A 106 -41.98 -12.36 3.40
N PRO A 107 -42.65 -11.32 3.95
CA PRO A 107 -42.16 -9.94 3.89
C PRO A 107 -40.80 -9.74 4.55
N PHE A 108 -40.53 -10.48 5.63
CA PHE A 108 -39.26 -10.40 6.33
C PHE A 108 -38.12 -10.95 5.48
N TYR A 109 -38.27 -12.15 4.91
CA TYR A 109 -37.24 -12.74 4.05
C TYR A 109 -37.08 -12.00 2.73
N TYR A 110 -38.19 -11.53 2.14
CA TYR A 110 -38.15 -10.71 0.94
C TYR A 110 -37.32 -9.44 1.17
N SER A 111 -37.58 -8.71 2.26
CA SER A 111 -36.81 -7.50 2.56
C SER A 111 -35.32 -7.77 2.86
N LEU A 112 -34.99 -8.90 3.49
CA LEU A 112 -33.60 -9.35 3.67
C LEU A 112 -32.92 -9.66 2.33
N LEU A 113 -33.59 -10.37 1.43
CA LEU A 113 -33.04 -10.74 0.12
C LEU A 113 -32.86 -9.50 -0.77
N THR A 114 -33.82 -8.58 -0.79
CA THR A 114 -33.68 -7.30 -1.50
C THR A 114 -32.52 -6.48 -0.95
N SER A 115 -32.39 -6.39 0.38
CA SER A 115 -31.27 -5.68 1.01
C SER A 115 -29.91 -6.33 0.68
N LEU A 116 -29.86 -7.65 0.57
CA LEU A 116 -28.68 -8.40 0.17
C LEU A 116 -28.32 -8.14 -1.30
N GLU A 117 -29.31 -8.15 -2.19
CA GLU A 117 -29.13 -7.84 -3.60
C GLU A 117 -28.58 -6.42 -3.80
N GLU A 118 -29.14 -5.43 -3.09
CA GLU A 118 -28.64 -4.05 -3.11
C GLU A 118 -27.20 -3.94 -2.61
N ALA A 119 -26.86 -4.63 -1.52
CA ALA A 119 -25.52 -4.63 -0.95
C ALA A 119 -24.50 -5.26 -1.91
N LEU A 120 -24.85 -6.39 -2.53
CA LEU A 120 -24.02 -7.05 -3.55
C LEU A 120 -23.87 -6.17 -4.80
N GLY A 121 -24.93 -5.48 -5.21
CA GLY A 121 -24.90 -4.52 -6.31
C GLY A 121 -23.91 -3.38 -6.05
N LYS A 122 -23.93 -2.79 -4.85
CA LYS A 122 -22.99 -1.74 -4.44
C LYS A 122 -21.54 -2.24 -4.41
N GLN A 123 -21.29 -3.37 -3.77
CA GLN A 123 -19.94 -3.95 -3.71
C GLN A 123 -19.38 -4.28 -5.11
N LYS A 124 -20.24 -4.78 -6.01
CA LYS A 124 -19.85 -5.03 -7.41
C LYS A 124 -19.44 -3.74 -8.11
N LEU A 125 -20.20 -2.65 -7.95
CA LEU A 125 -19.87 -1.35 -8.55
C LEU A 125 -18.56 -0.77 -7.99
N GLU A 126 -18.37 -0.85 -6.67
CA GLU A 126 -17.15 -0.42 -5.99
C GLU A 126 -15.93 -1.21 -6.51
N ALA A 127 -16.02 -2.54 -6.55
CA ALA A 127 -14.96 -3.41 -7.05
C ALA A 127 -14.60 -3.10 -8.52
N VAL A 128 -15.61 -2.85 -9.37
CA VAL A 128 -15.38 -2.46 -10.77
C VAL A 128 -14.69 -1.10 -10.85
N SER A 129 -15.10 -0.13 -10.03
CA SER A 129 -14.48 1.19 -9.97
C SER A 129 -13.02 1.11 -9.52
N GLU A 130 -12.73 0.37 -8.45
CA GLU A 130 -11.37 0.14 -7.95
C GLU A 130 -10.50 -0.53 -9.01
N LEU A 131 -11.02 -1.58 -9.66
CA LEU A 131 -10.32 -2.29 -10.72
C LEU A 131 -9.98 -1.35 -11.90
N ASN A 132 -10.92 -0.49 -12.31
CA ASN A 132 -10.67 0.49 -13.36
C ASN A 132 -9.61 1.52 -12.95
N SER A 133 -9.66 2.00 -11.70
CA SER A 133 -8.66 2.92 -11.16
C SER A 133 -7.26 2.29 -11.11
N LEU A 134 -7.18 1.00 -10.76
CA LEU A 134 -5.94 0.26 -10.68
C LEU A 134 -5.35 0.01 -12.07
N ARG A 135 -6.20 -0.31 -13.05
CA ARG A 135 -5.78 -0.41 -14.47
C ARG A 135 -5.24 0.91 -15.00
N ALA A 136 -5.91 2.03 -14.73
CA ALA A 136 -5.43 3.35 -15.13
C ALA A 136 -4.07 3.69 -14.49
N ARG A 137 -3.91 3.39 -13.20
CA ARG A 137 -2.62 3.53 -12.50
C ARG A 137 -1.53 2.66 -13.12
N HIS A 138 -1.82 1.39 -13.41
CA HIS A 138 -0.89 0.48 -14.07
C HIS A 138 -0.41 1.03 -15.41
N ILE A 139 -1.33 1.45 -16.28
CA ILE A 139 -0.99 2.05 -17.59
C ILE A 139 -0.11 3.28 -17.42
N SER A 140 -0.43 4.16 -16.45
CA SER A 140 0.36 5.37 -16.18
C SER A 140 1.77 5.05 -15.68
N LEU A 141 1.92 4.03 -14.83
CA LEU A 141 3.21 3.58 -14.30
C LEU A 141 4.04 2.92 -15.38
N GLU A 142 3.42 2.10 -16.22
CA GLU A 142 4.09 1.47 -17.36
C GLU A 142 4.62 2.52 -18.35
N LYS A 143 3.86 3.59 -18.61
CA LYS A 143 4.34 4.71 -19.41
C LYS A 143 5.54 5.41 -18.77
N LYS A 144 5.45 5.76 -17.48
CA LYS A 144 6.56 6.37 -16.73
C LYS A 144 7.80 5.49 -16.71
N TYR A 145 7.62 4.18 -16.59
CA TYR A 145 8.72 3.21 -16.64
C TYR A 145 9.40 3.22 -18.01
N LYS A 146 8.62 3.18 -19.11
CA LYS A 146 9.17 3.27 -20.48
C LYS A 146 9.91 4.59 -20.72
N ASP A 147 9.37 5.70 -20.23
CA ASP A 147 10.00 7.01 -20.34
C ASP A 147 11.31 7.08 -19.53
N LEU A 148 11.33 6.49 -18.33
CA LEU A 148 12.53 6.40 -17.48
C LEU A 148 13.62 5.55 -18.13
N VAL A 149 13.27 4.39 -18.70
CA VAL A 149 14.22 3.53 -19.42
C VAL A 149 14.85 4.30 -20.59
N ARG A 150 14.04 4.99 -21.41
CA ARG A 150 14.54 5.82 -22.50
C ARG A 150 15.48 6.93 -22.03
N SER A 151 15.12 7.61 -20.94
CA SER A 151 15.97 8.66 -20.35
C SER A 151 17.30 8.09 -19.83
N SER A 152 17.26 6.91 -19.21
CA SER A 152 18.47 6.22 -18.75
C SER A 152 19.39 5.84 -19.90
N GLU A 153 18.85 5.30 -21.01
CA GLU A 153 19.63 4.99 -22.21
C GLU A 153 20.25 6.24 -22.84
N GLN A 154 19.50 7.35 -22.90
CA GLN A 154 20.02 8.62 -23.40
C GLN A 154 21.14 9.17 -22.51
N ASN A 155 20.96 9.14 -21.18
CA ASN A 155 21.97 9.60 -20.23
C ASN A 155 23.25 8.74 -20.31
N ALA A 156 23.12 7.42 -20.47
CA ALA A 156 24.27 6.53 -20.65
C ALA A 156 25.05 6.88 -21.93
N ARG A 157 24.36 7.21 -23.04
CA ARG A 157 25.03 7.66 -24.27
C ARG A 157 25.76 8.98 -24.08
N ILE A 158 25.14 9.96 -23.41
CA ILE A 158 25.75 11.26 -23.12
C ILE A 158 26.99 11.09 -22.25
N LEU A 159 26.92 10.20 -21.24
CA LEU A 159 28.04 9.91 -20.36
C LEU A 159 29.25 9.38 -21.15
N VAL A 160 29.04 8.36 -21.99
CA VAL A 160 30.10 7.79 -22.83
C VAL A 160 30.69 8.85 -23.77
N GLU A 161 29.86 9.69 -24.38
CA GLU A 161 30.35 10.77 -25.25
C GLU A 161 31.15 11.83 -24.46
N SER A 162 30.72 12.14 -23.24
CA SER A 162 31.43 13.07 -22.35
C SER A 162 32.76 12.50 -21.87
N GLU A 163 32.81 11.22 -21.52
CA GLU A 163 34.05 10.52 -21.13
C GLU A 163 35.03 10.54 -22.29
N ARG A 164 34.59 10.22 -23.52
CA ARG A 164 35.44 10.29 -24.72
C ARG A 164 35.99 11.70 -24.95
N LYS A 165 35.14 12.73 -24.84
CA LYS A 165 35.59 14.14 -24.96
C LYS A 165 36.58 14.51 -23.87
N ASN A 166 36.39 13.99 -22.66
CA ASN A 166 37.29 14.26 -21.55
C ASN A 166 38.65 13.59 -21.77
N GLU A 167 38.68 12.36 -22.26
CA GLU A 167 39.92 11.68 -22.69
C GLU A 167 40.62 12.47 -23.80
N GLU A 168 39.90 12.87 -24.85
CA GLU A 168 40.45 13.68 -25.95
C GLU A 168 41.04 15.02 -25.45
N LEU A 169 40.37 15.69 -24.51
CA LEU A 169 40.86 16.93 -23.91
C LEU A 169 42.05 16.67 -22.99
N THR A 170 42.03 15.59 -22.21
CA THR A 170 43.14 15.20 -21.32
C THR A 170 44.38 14.87 -22.15
N GLU A 171 44.24 14.16 -23.27
CA GLU A 171 45.35 13.93 -24.20
C GLU A 171 45.87 15.22 -24.85
N LYS A 172 44.98 16.15 -25.19
CA LYS A 172 45.39 17.46 -25.74
C LYS A 172 46.14 18.26 -24.68
N ILE A 173 45.63 18.27 -23.44
CA ILE A 173 46.28 18.90 -22.31
C ILE A 173 47.63 18.25 -22.08
N SER A 174 47.75 16.93 -22.00
CA SER A 174 49.05 16.25 -21.81
C SER A 174 50.03 16.50 -22.97
N LYS A 175 49.54 16.74 -24.19
CA LYS A 175 50.39 17.16 -25.33
C LYS A 175 50.83 18.62 -25.25
N MET A 176 50.05 19.50 -24.60
CA MET A 176 50.33 20.92 -24.43
C MET A 176 51.13 21.21 -23.14
N GLU A 177 50.85 20.46 -22.09
CA GLU A 177 51.62 20.33 -20.85
C GLU A 177 52.85 19.46 -21.15
N GLY A 178 53.82 20.04 -21.86
CA GLY A 178 55.22 19.67 -21.63
C GLY A 178 55.61 19.95 -20.16
N LEU A 179 56.79 19.44 -19.76
CA LEU A 179 57.39 19.58 -18.41
C LEU A 179 56.86 20.76 -17.60
N ASP A 180 56.30 20.44 -16.42
CA ASP A 180 55.73 21.39 -15.46
C ASP A 180 56.67 22.60 -15.25
N ASP A 181 56.11 23.80 -15.16
CA ASP A 181 56.87 25.05 -15.24
C ASP A 181 57.86 25.20 -14.07
N GLU A 182 57.55 24.58 -12.92
CA GLU A 182 58.45 24.49 -11.77
C GLU A 182 59.65 23.58 -12.07
N VAL A 183 59.41 22.40 -12.64
CA VAL A 183 60.46 21.44 -13.02
C VAL A 183 61.32 21.98 -14.17
N LEU A 184 60.70 22.71 -15.11
CA LEU A 184 61.40 23.43 -16.16
C LEU A 184 62.32 24.51 -15.57
N SER A 185 61.83 25.28 -14.60
CA SER A 185 62.59 26.34 -13.93
C SER A 185 63.79 25.79 -13.15
N GLU A 186 63.60 24.69 -12.41
CA GLU A 186 64.69 24.00 -11.71
C GLU A 186 65.76 23.46 -12.66
N ARG A 187 65.35 22.76 -13.73
CA ARG A 187 66.29 22.21 -14.71
C ARG A 187 67.03 23.30 -15.49
N LEU A 188 66.36 24.42 -15.80
CA LEU A 188 67.01 25.58 -16.40
C LEU A 188 68.05 26.18 -15.45
N PHE A 189 67.72 26.31 -14.17
CA PHE A 189 68.63 26.83 -13.17
C PHE A 189 69.87 25.92 -12.98
N GLU A 190 69.67 24.61 -12.90
CA GLU A 190 70.78 23.63 -12.83
C GLU A 190 71.65 23.67 -14.09
N TRP A 191 71.03 23.78 -15.27
CA TRP A 191 71.77 23.85 -16.53
C TRP A 191 72.64 25.11 -16.61
N ILE A 192 72.08 26.27 -16.28
CA ILE A 192 72.79 27.56 -16.24
C ILE A 192 73.93 27.51 -15.21
N ARG A 193 73.71 26.87 -14.06
CA ARG A 193 74.75 26.68 -13.04
C ARG A 193 75.90 25.79 -13.52
N THR A 194 75.59 24.78 -14.32
CA THR A 194 76.57 23.78 -14.78
C THR A 194 77.37 24.27 -15.98
N HIS A 195 76.79 25.14 -16.81
CA HIS A 195 77.40 25.68 -18.02
C HIS A 195 77.89 27.13 -17.86
N ASP A 196 78.29 27.50 -16.64
CA ASP A 196 78.95 28.76 -16.30
C ASP A 196 78.21 30.03 -16.77
N GLY A 197 76.87 29.99 -16.72
CA GLY A 197 76.00 31.11 -17.09
C GLY A 197 75.58 31.19 -18.56
N GLU A 198 76.07 30.29 -19.42
CA GLU A 198 75.68 30.25 -20.83
C GLU A 198 74.61 29.18 -21.08
N ILE A 199 73.50 29.58 -21.71
CA ILE A 199 72.44 28.64 -22.12
C ILE A 199 72.21 28.71 -23.63
N ASN A 200 72.44 27.59 -24.31
CA ASN A 200 72.00 27.39 -25.67
C ASN A 200 70.59 26.80 -25.67
N ILE A 201 69.60 27.63 -26.01
CA ILE A 201 68.17 27.29 -26.01
C ILE A 201 67.88 26.07 -26.90
N TYR A 202 68.60 25.93 -28.01
CA TYR A 202 68.42 24.83 -28.96
C TYR A 202 68.95 23.49 -28.41
N GLU A 203 70.10 23.51 -27.74
CA GLU A 203 70.68 22.30 -27.13
C GLU A 203 69.86 21.84 -25.92
N PHE A 204 69.45 22.78 -25.06
CA PHE A 204 68.62 22.48 -23.90
C PHE A 204 67.24 21.92 -24.29
N GLY A 205 66.58 22.54 -25.29
CA GLY A 205 65.29 22.08 -25.81
C GLY A 205 65.38 20.69 -26.45
N LYS A 206 66.49 20.38 -27.14
CA LYS A 206 66.70 19.06 -27.76
C LYS A 206 66.99 17.97 -26.72
N ILE A 207 67.78 18.26 -25.69
CA ILE A 207 68.14 17.29 -24.64
C ILE A 207 66.94 16.96 -23.75
N ASN A 208 66.12 17.97 -23.41
CA ASN A 208 64.97 17.77 -22.54
C ASN A 208 63.64 17.52 -23.30
N SER A 209 63.67 17.46 -24.64
CA SER A 209 62.49 17.30 -25.49
C SER A 209 61.40 18.36 -25.23
N ILE A 210 61.82 19.60 -24.98
CA ILE A 210 60.93 20.73 -24.67
C ILE A 210 60.87 21.66 -25.89
N PRO A 211 59.67 22.10 -26.31
CA PRO A 211 59.55 23.09 -27.38
C PRO A 211 60.32 24.38 -27.04
N ILE A 212 61.06 24.92 -28.01
CA ILE A 212 61.92 26.11 -27.86
C ILE A 212 61.15 27.30 -27.24
N GLY A 213 59.91 27.53 -27.69
CA GLY A 213 59.09 28.63 -27.16
C GLY A 213 58.72 28.49 -25.67
N ARG A 214 58.70 27.26 -25.13
CA ARG A 214 58.46 27.04 -23.68
C ARG A 214 59.73 27.24 -22.86
N VAL A 215 60.90 26.92 -23.42
CA VAL A 215 62.21 27.21 -22.83
C VAL A 215 62.42 28.73 -22.69
N GLU A 216 62.04 29.51 -23.70
CA GLU A 216 62.08 30.98 -23.65
C GLU A 216 61.14 31.56 -22.58
N GLN A 217 59.91 31.05 -22.51
CA GLN A 217 58.94 31.47 -21.48
C GLN A 217 59.43 31.14 -20.06
N GLY A 218 60.05 29.96 -19.87
CA GLY A 218 60.66 29.57 -18.58
C GLY A 218 61.83 30.46 -18.18
N LEU A 219 62.69 30.86 -19.14
CA LEU A 219 63.77 31.82 -18.90
C LEU A 219 63.23 33.21 -18.53
N ASP A 220 62.19 33.70 -19.21
CA ASP A 220 61.54 34.97 -18.88
C ASP A 220 60.91 34.94 -17.48
N LEU A 221 60.37 33.79 -17.07
CA LEU A 221 59.83 33.57 -15.73
C LEU A 221 60.92 33.63 -14.65
N LEU A 222 62.04 32.94 -14.87
CA LEU A 222 63.21 32.95 -13.99
C LEU A 222 63.87 34.34 -13.88
N ILE A 223 63.87 35.12 -14.98
CA ILE A 223 64.32 36.53 -14.97
C ILE A 223 63.36 37.40 -14.16
N LYS A 224 62.04 37.26 -14.38
CA LYS A 224 61.01 38.03 -13.63
C LYS A 224 61.00 37.72 -12.15
N GLN A 225 61.26 36.47 -11.76
CA GLN A 225 61.35 36.03 -10.36
C GLN A 225 62.69 36.42 -9.71
N GLY A 226 63.66 36.91 -10.49
CA GLY A 226 64.94 37.43 -9.99
C GLY A 226 66.02 36.38 -9.73
N TYR A 227 65.80 35.11 -10.13
CA TYR A 227 66.76 34.03 -9.96
C TYR A 227 67.97 34.14 -10.92
N ILE A 228 67.79 34.82 -12.05
CA ILE A 228 68.84 35.08 -13.05
C ILE A 228 68.72 36.51 -13.57
N LYS A 229 69.87 37.12 -13.90
CA LYS A 229 69.95 38.44 -14.52
C LYS A 229 70.53 38.31 -15.91
N ARG A 230 69.88 38.91 -16.89
CA ARG A 230 70.41 39.03 -18.24
C ARG A 230 71.63 39.95 -18.21
N ARG A 231 72.78 39.43 -18.61
CA ARG A 231 74.00 40.22 -18.86
C ARG A 231 74.14 40.52 -20.34
#